data_AF-A0A1V4TME5-F1
#
_entry.id   AF-A0A1V4TME5-F1
#
_cell.length_a   1.000
_cell.length_b   1.000
_cell.length_c   1.000
_cell.angle_alpha   90.00
_cell.angle_beta   90.00
_cell.angle_gamma   90.00
#
_symmetry.space_group_name_H-M   'P 1'
#
loop_
_entity.id
_entity.type
_entity.pdbx_description
1 polymer ?
#
loop_
_entity_poly.entity_id
_entity_poly.type
_entity_poly.pdbx_seq_one_letter_code
_entity_poly.pdbx_strand_id
1 'polypeptide(L)'
;MVKLVKSQVKCYKKKTKKNVGGQKKTYEYNQYLVPLKRADNLDCSMDVFIIPQKDLKELIDEEGELKDISGQKDEHKRHLAEYEAELADLEWKHSQLSKSYKDLFKKHNKIRKKNQELKEKVETLESDRKKLINVLQKVKDARTKENTEVPKTVPQKSVKQTSSGQVTEQEKVENIQNRASKVDKTEVNQDKKGTENKKTDETKGNKDDKDIWTVLRSRLTKKEEDEK
;
A
#
# COMPACT_ATOMS: atom_id res chain seq x y z
N MET A 1 13.06 -27.57 9.25
CA MET A 1 14.52 -27.53 9.50
C MET A 1 14.84 -28.71 10.40
N VAL A 2 15.47 -29.76 9.85
CA VAL A 2 15.70 -31.04 10.55
C VAL A 2 16.74 -30.86 11.65
N LYS A 3 16.45 -31.31 12.87
CA LYS A 3 17.41 -31.24 13.99
C LYS A 3 18.34 -32.45 13.93
N LEU A 4 19.44 -32.28 13.21
CA LEU A 4 20.53 -33.27 13.18
C LEU A 4 21.33 -33.19 14.49
N VAL A 5 21.30 -34.27 15.28
CA VAL A 5 22.14 -34.38 16.47
C VAL A 5 23.36 -35.23 16.13
N LYS A 6 24.54 -34.60 16.12
CA LYS A 6 25.81 -35.34 16.04
C LYS A 6 26.08 -35.98 17.40
N SER A 7 26.26 -37.29 17.42
CA SER A 7 26.53 -38.06 18.63
C SER A 7 27.55 -39.16 18.35
N GLN A 8 28.06 -39.78 19.40
CA GLN A 8 28.99 -40.92 19.30
C GLN A 8 28.32 -42.19 19.80
N VAL A 9 28.68 -43.32 19.17
CA VAL A 9 28.22 -44.64 19.58
C VAL A 9 28.81 -44.99 20.94
N LYS A 10 27.97 -44.92 21.98
CA LYS A 10 28.35 -45.30 23.34
C LYS A 10 28.24 -46.80 23.51
N CYS A 11 29.35 -47.46 23.85
CA CYS A 11 29.40 -48.90 24.09
C CYS A 11 30.23 -49.20 25.36
N TYR A 12 30.07 -50.40 25.92
CA TYR A 12 30.97 -50.96 26.92
C TYR A 12 31.25 -52.43 26.64
N LYS A 13 32.39 -52.93 27.11
CA LYS A 13 32.76 -54.33 26.95
C LYS A 13 32.14 -55.18 28.05
N LYS A 14 31.37 -56.20 27.67
CA LYS A 14 30.78 -57.17 28.59
C LYS A 14 31.53 -58.49 28.50
N LYS A 15 31.95 -58.99 29.66
CA LYS A 15 32.63 -60.30 29.79
C LYS A 15 31.64 -61.33 30.31
N THR A 16 31.58 -62.48 29.64
CA THR A 16 30.76 -63.63 30.06
C THR A 16 31.60 -64.89 30.10
N LYS A 17 31.49 -65.65 31.19
CA LYS A 17 32.20 -66.92 31.33
C LYS A 17 31.26 -68.04 30.90
N LYS A 18 31.65 -68.84 29.91
CA LYS A 18 30.90 -70.00 29.44
C LYS A 18 31.78 -71.24 29.53
N ASN A 19 31.19 -72.37 29.89
CA ASN A 19 31.89 -73.64 29.92
C ASN A 19 31.74 -74.30 28.54
N VAL A 20 32.84 -74.46 27.81
CA VAL A 20 32.84 -75.02 26.46
C VAL A 20 33.87 -76.14 26.43
N GLY A 21 33.43 -77.38 26.27
CA GLY A 21 34.30 -78.56 26.30
C GLY A 21 34.97 -78.82 27.67
N GLY A 22 34.26 -78.58 28.77
CA GLY A 22 34.77 -78.80 30.14
C GLY A 22 35.70 -77.70 30.69
N GLN A 23 36.11 -76.73 29.86
CA GLN A 23 36.92 -75.57 30.26
C GLN A 23 36.11 -74.28 30.27
N LYS A 24 36.29 -73.46 31.32
CA LYS A 24 35.67 -72.13 31.43
C LYS A 24 36.41 -71.13 30.54
N LYS A 25 35.79 -70.71 29.44
CA LYS A 25 36.27 -69.63 28.57
C LYS A 25 35.57 -68.32 28.89
N THR A 26 36.32 -67.22 28.89
CA THR A 26 35.76 -65.86 29.03
C THR A 26 35.63 -65.25 27.65
N TYR A 27 34.42 -64.86 27.29
CA TYR A 27 34.09 -64.18 26.04
C TYR A 27 33.81 -62.71 26.32
N GLU A 28 34.39 -61.83 25.52
CA GLU A 28 34.18 -60.39 25.60
C GLU A 28 33.44 -59.93 24.33
N TYR A 29 32.40 -59.12 24.50
CA TYR A 29 31.65 -58.53 23.39
C TYR A 29 31.20 -57.12 23.74
N ASN A 30 31.01 -56.29 22.71
CA ASN A 30 30.53 -54.93 22.87
C ASN A 30 29.02 -54.95 23.15
N GLN A 31 28.60 -54.23 24.20
CA GLN A 31 27.20 -53.94 24.48
C GLN A 31 26.96 -52.44 24.28
N TYR A 32 26.09 -52.10 23.34
CA TYR A 32 25.75 -50.72 23.00
C TYR A 32 24.72 -50.15 23.98
N LEU A 33 24.88 -48.87 24.33
CA LEU A 33 23.96 -48.11 25.18
C LEU A 33 22.80 -47.50 24.38
N VAL A 34 22.95 -47.41 23.06
CA VAL A 34 21.89 -47.01 22.13
C VAL A 34 21.20 -48.30 21.66
N PRO A 35 19.85 -48.31 21.51
CA PRO A 35 19.12 -49.47 20.97
C PRO A 35 19.43 -49.65 19.47
N LEU A 36 20.60 -50.21 19.19
CA LEU A 36 21.06 -50.62 17.86
C LEU A 36 20.61 -52.05 17.59
N LYS A 37 20.30 -52.37 16.33
CA LYS A 37 20.05 -53.77 15.95
C LYS A 37 21.40 -54.51 15.98
N ARG A 38 21.38 -55.83 16.24
CA ARG A 38 22.62 -56.64 16.20
C ARG A 38 23.29 -56.66 14.81
N ALA A 39 22.54 -56.33 13.76
CA ALA A 39 23.05 -56.19 12.39
C ALA A 39 23.84 -54.89 12.19
N ASP A 40 23.61 -53.89 13.04
CA ASP A 40 24.31 -52.61 12.97
C ASP A 40 25.69 -52.79 13.64
N ASN A 41 26.67 -53.21 12.85
CA ASN A 41 28.07 -53.34 13.27
C ASN A 41 28.73 -51.96 13.30
N LEU A 42 28.33 -51.12 14.26
CA LEU A 42 28.92 -49.81 14.46
C LEU A 42 30.08 -49.89 15.46
N ASP A 43 31.22 -49.32 15.11
CA ASP A 43 32.36 -49.26 16.01
C ASP A 43 32.09 -48.33 17.21
N CYS A 44 32.65 -48.71 18.35
CA CYS A 44 32.58 -47.91 19.56
C CYS A 44 33.25 -46.54 19.34
N SER A 45 32.57 -45.46 19.72
CA SER A 45 33.00 -44.06 19.49
C SER A 45 32.90 -43.57 18.05
N MET A 46 32.28 -44.33 17.14
CA MET A 46 32.01 -43.83 15.79
C MET A 46 31.02 -42.66 15.84
N ASP A 47 31.29 -41.62 15.05
CA ASP A 47 30.41 -40.46 14.89
C ASP A 47 29.16 -40.87 14.09
N VAL A 48 27.98 -40.64 14.65
CA VAL A 48 26.68 -40.94 14.05
C VAL A 48 25.78 -39.73 14.09
N PHE A 49 24.95 -39.58 13.06
CA PHE A 49 23.88 -38.59 13.02
C PHE A 49 22.57 -39.24 13.45
N ILE A 50 21.96 -38.70 14.49
CA ILE A 50 20.66 -39.15 14.97
C ILE A 50 19.61 -38.23 14.36
N ILE A 51 18.75 -38.80 13.53
CA ILE A 51 17.60 -38.11 12.94
C ILE A 51 16.35 -38.59 13.69
N PRO A 52 15.55 -37.68 14.27
CA PRO A 52 14.26 -38.03 14.85
C PRO A 52 13.37 -38.73 13.82
N GLN A 53 12.65 -39.78 14.24
CA GLN A 53 11.78 -40.53 13.33
C GLN A 53 10.68 -39.68 12.68
N LYS A 54 10.29 -38.56 13.30
CA LYS A 54 9.30 -37.63 12.74
C LYS A 54 9.84 -36.98 11.46
N ASP A 55 11.04 -36.42 11.56
CA ASP A 55 11.73 -35.76 10.45
C ASP A 55 12.09 -36.77 9.35
N LEU A 56 12.36 -38.04 9.70
CA LEU A 56 12.67 -39.10 8.73
C LEU A 56 11.48 -39.45 7.83
N LYS A 57 10.24 -39.44 8.35
CA LYS A 57 9.00 -39.72 7.59
C LYS A 57 8.69 -38.67 6.53
N GLU A 58 9.16 -37.45 6.74
CA GLU A 58 9.01 -36.38 5.75
C GLU A 58 9.94 -36.57 4.55
N LEU A 59 11.06 -37.28 4.73
CA LEU A 59 12.07 -37.49 3.70
C LEU A 59 11.98 -38.85 3.00
N ILE A 60 11.28 -39.81 3.58
CA ILE A 60 11.22 -41.20 3.10
C ILE A 60 9.77 -41.56 2.75
N ASP A 61 9.57 -42.27 1.65
CA ASP A 61 8.29 -42.82 1.21
C ASP A 61 7.90 -44.09 1.99
N GLU A 62 6.67 -44.58 1.81
CA GLU A 62 6.17 -45.75 2.56
C GLU A 62 7.00 -47.02 2.31
N GLU A 63 7.72 -47.05 1.18
CA GLU A 63 8.61 -48.11 0.71
C GLU A 63 10.05 -47.99 1.22
N GLY A 64 10.41 -46.90 1.92
CA GLY A 64 11.76 -46.70 2.46
C GLY A 64 12.73 -45.99 1.51
N GLU A 65 12.29 -45.53 0.35
CA GLU A 65 13.09 -44.74 -0.59
C GLU A 65 13.01 -43.23 -0.30
N LEU A 66 14.04 -42.48 -0.70
CA LEU A 66 14.07 -41.04 -0.50
C LEU A 66 13.06 -40.37 -1.43
N LYS A 67 12.17 -39.54 -0.87
CA LYS A 67 11.18 -38.77 -1.62
C LYS A 67 11.82 -37.96 -2.72
N ASP A 68 11.25 -38.02 -3.92
CA ASP A 68 11.69 -37.18 -5.03
C ASP A 68 11.18 -35.75 -4.85
N ILE A 69 11.96 -34.93 -4.12
CA ILE A 69 11.65 -33.51 -3.83
C ILE A 69 11.92 -32.63 -5.07
N SER A 70 12.44 -33.18 -6.17
CA SER A 70 12.79 -32.42 -7.38
C SER A 70 11.56 -31.72 -8.00
N GLY A 71 10.42 -32.40 -8.06
CA GLY A 71 9.16 -31.84 -8.58
C GLY A 71 8.65 -30.64 -7.77
N GLN A 72 8.65 -30.76 -6.44
CA GLN A 72 8.26 -29.65 -5.53
C GLN A 72 9.22 -28.47 -5.67
N LYS A 73 10.52 -28.74 -5.83
CA LYS A 73 11.52 -27.69 -6.02
C LYS A 73 11.29 -26.89 -7.30
N ASP A 74 10.91 -27.54 -8.39
CA ASP A 74 10.64 -26.86 -9.66
C ASP A 74 9.31 -26.11 -9.64
N GLU A 75 8.29 -26.62 -8.94
CA GLU A 75 7.04 -25.89 -8.70
C GLU A 75 7.26 -24.63 -7.85
N HIS A 76 8.03 -24.72 -6.77
CA HIS A 76 8.42 -23.55 -5.98
C HIS A 76 9.22 -22.53 -6.79
N LYS A 77 10.12 -22.96 -7.68
CA LYS A 77 10.82 -22.03 -8.59
C LYS A 77 9.86 -21.30 -9.53
N ARG A 78 8.85 -22.00 -10.07
CA ARG A 78 7.84 -21.38 -10.93
C ARG A 78 7.04 -20.33 -10.17
N HIS A 79 6.59 -20.63 -8.97
CA HIS A 79 5.91 -19.66 -8.11
C HIS A 79 6.79 -18.46 -7.76
N LEU A 80 8.08 -18.66 -7.47
CA LEU A 80 9.00 -17.55 -7.25
C LEU A 80 9.10 -16.64 -8.47
N ALA A 81 9.26 -17.22 -9.67
CA ALA A 81 9.32 -16.43 -10.90
C ALA A 81 8.01 -15.68 -11.19
N GLU A 82 6.86 -16.29 -10.89
CA GLU A 82 5.55 -15.66 -11.01
C GLU A 82 5.40 -14.47 -10.04
N TYR A 83 5.73 -14.67 -8.75
CA TYR A 83 5.71 -13.60 -7.76
C TYR A 83 6.67 -12.46 -8.09
N GLU A 84 7.86 -12.75 -8.62
CA GLU A 84 8.80 -11.73 -9.09
C GLU A 84 8.20 -10.89 -10.23
N ALA A 85 7.51 -11.52 -11.18
CA ALA A 85 6.84 -10.82 -12.26
C ALA A 85 5.67 -9.95 -11.76
N GLU A 86 4.85 -10.48 -10.84
CA GLU A 86 3.76 -9.72 -10.21
C GLU A 86 4.28 -8.52 -9.42
N LEU A 87 5.38 -8.69 -8.68
CA LEU A 87 6.03 -7.60 -7.96
C LEU A 87 6.51 -6.50 -8.92
N ALA A 88 7.12 -6.86 -10.05
CA ALA A 88 7.56 -5.89 -11.05
C ALA A 88 6.39 -5.09 -11.66
N ASP A 89 5.27 -5.76 -11.97
CA ASP A 89 4.07 -5.10 -12.47
C ASP A 89 3.43 -4.18 -11.41
N LEU A 90 3.39 -4.61 -10.15
CA LEU A 90 2.91 -3.80 -9.04
C LEU A 90 3.79 -2.57 -8.79
N GLU A 91 5.11 -2.72 -8.83
CA GLU A 91 6.05 -1.59 -8.72
C GLU A 91 5.84 -0.59 -9.86
N TRP A 92 5.60 -1.08 -11.08
CA TRP A 92 5.31 -0.23 -12.22
C TRP A 92 3.97 0.52 -12.05
N LYS A 93 2.89 -0.18 -11.67
CA LYS A 93 1.58 0.44 -11.40
C LYS A 93 1.66 1.49 -10.30
N HIS A 94 2.40 1.21 -9.23
CA HIS A 94 2.62 2.16 -8.15
C HIS A 94 3.39 3.39 -8.63
N SER A 95 4.42 3.22 -9.47
CA SER A 95 5.17 4.33 -10.07
C SER A 95 4.28 5.23 -10.94
N GLN A 96 3.42 4.64 -11.77
CA GLN A 96 2.44 5.38 -12.58
C GLN A 96 1.44 6.15 -11.70
N LEU A 97 0.91 5.49 -10.67
CA LEU A 97 -0.04 6.10 -9.75
C LEU A 97 0.60 7.24 -8.93
N SER A 98 1.85 7.09 -8.50
CA SER A 98 2.58 8.15 -7.80
C SER A 98 2.77 9.39 -8.68
N LYS A 99 3.11 9.20 -9.97
CA LYS A 99 3.21 10.30 -10.93
C LYS A 99 1.87 11.00 -11.14
N SER A 100 0.80 10.24 -11.37
CA SER A 100 -0.53 10.81 -11.57
C SER A 100 -1.03 11.55 -10.33
N TYR A 101 -0.77 11.04 -9.12
CA TYR A 101 -1.07 11.72 -7.87
C TYR A 101 -0.29 13.04 -7.73
N LYS A 102 1.03 13.04 -7.99
CA LYS A 102 1.86 14.25 -7.94
C LYS A 102 1.34 15.32 -8.91
N ASP A 103 0.92 14.93 -10.10
CA ASP A 103 0.36 15.86 -11.09
C ASP A 103 -1.02 16.39 -10.66
N LEU A 104 -1.88 15.54 -10.13
CA LEU A 104 -3.18 15.95 -9.59
C LEU A 104 -3.01 16.92 -8.42
N PHE A 105 -2.06 16.65 -7.53
CA PHE A 105 -1.75 17.50 -6.39
C PHE A 105 -1.24 18.88 -6.84
N LYS A 106 -0.36 18.93 -7.85
CA LYS A 106 0.07 20.20 -8.48
C LYS A 106 -1.12 20.96 -9.08
N LYS A 107 -2.03 20.27 -9.77
CA LYS A 107 -3.25 20.89 -10.33
C LYS A 107 -4.14 21.44 -9.21
N HIS A 108 -4.38 20.67 -8.16
CA HIS A 108 -5.18 21.08 -7.01
C HIS A 108 -4.59 22.33 -6.33
N ASN A 109 -3.27 22.37 -6.11
CA ASN A 109 -2.62 23.54 -5.53
C ASN A 109 -2.72 24.79 -6.42
N LYS A 110 -2.62 24.64 -7.75
CA LYS A 110 -2.86 25.76 -8.69
C LYS A 110 -4.30 26.27 -8.59
N ILE A 111 -5.28 25.36 -8.54
CA ILE A 111 -6.70 25.73 -8.41
C ILE A 111 -6.96 26.43 -7.07
N ARG A 112 -6.38 25.92 -5.97
CA ARG A 112 -6.49 26.53 -4.65
C ARG A 112 -5.99 27.97 -4.64
N LYS A 113 -4.84 28.25 -5.25
CA LYS A 113 -4.31 29.63 -5.38
C LYS A 113 -5.25 30.54 -6.17
N LYS A 114 -5.73 30.09 -7.33
CA LYS A 114 -6.71 30.85 -8.13
C LYS A 114 -8.00 31.13 -7.36
N ASN A 115 -8.50 30.15 -6.60
CA ASN A 115 -9.68 30.34 -5.75
C ASN A 115 -9.44 31.37 -4.64
N GLN A 116 -8.22 31.41 -4.06
CA GLN A 116 -7.85 32.42 -3.08
C GLN A 116 -7.83 33.82 -3.71
N GLU A 117 -7.18 33.98 -4.87
CA GLU A 117 -7.15 35.26 -5.61
C GLU A 117 -8.56 35.74 -6.00
N LEU A 118 -9.45 34.82 -6.40
CA LEU A 118 -10.84 35.14 -6.71
C LEU A 118 -11.63 35.57 -5.46
N LYS A 119 -11.40 34.92 -4.31
CA LYS A 119 -12.04 35.31 -3.04
C LYS A 119 -11.63 36.72 -2.62
N GLU A 120 -10.33 37.04 -2.69
CA GLU A 120 -9.82 38.38 -2.39
C GLU A 120 -10.44 39.44 -3.31
N LYS A 121 -10.54 39.15 -4.62
CA LYS A 121 -11.23 40.03 -5.57
C LYS A 121 -12.70 40.23 -5.21
N VAL A 122 -13.42 39.18 -4.82
CA VAL A 122 -14.81 39.29 -4.39
C VAL A 122 -14.92 40.16 -3.13
N GLU A 123 -14.06 39.96 -2.13
CA GLU A 123 -14.04 40.77 -0.90
C GLU A 123 -13.77 42.25 -1.19
N THR A 124 -12.82 42.57 -2.08
CA THR A 124 -12.56 43.96 -2.49
C THR A 124 -13.77 44.59 -3.17
N LEU A 125 -14.38 43.89 -4.14
CA LEU A 125 -15.58 44.36 -4.83
C LEU A 125 -16.79 44.52 -3.89
N GLU A 126 -16.96 43.63 -2.92
CA GLU A 126 -17.99 43.77 -1.89
C GLU A 126 -17.75 44.99 -1.00
N SER A 127 -16.50 45.27 -0.64
CA SER A 127 -16.14 46.46 0.13
C SER A 127 -16.45 47.74 -0.65
N ASP A 128 -16.14 47.77 -1.95
CA ASP A 128 -16.38 48.91 -2.81
C ASP A 128 -17.87 49.11 -3.08
N ARG A 129 -18.63 48.01 -3.27
CA ARG A 129 -20.10 48.06 -3.33
C ARG A 129 -20.69 48.68 -2.06
N LYS A 130 -20.23 48.28 -0.87
CA LYS A 130 -20.68 48.87 0.40
C LYS A 130 -20.38 50.37 0.49
N LYS A 131 -19.17 50.80 0.07
CA LYS A 131 -18.81 52.23 0.00
C LYS A 131 -19.74 53.00 -0.94
N LEU A 132 -19.99 52.46 -2.15
CA LEU A 132 -20.87 53.09 -3.14
C LEU A 132 -22.29 53.24 -2.63
N ILE A 133 -22.84 52.21 -2.00
CA ILE A 133 -24.18 52.25 -1.39
C ILE A 133 -24.25 53.35 -0.34
N ASN A 134 -23.24 53.46 0.53
CA ASN A 134 -23.19 54.50 1.56
C ASN A 134 -23.10 55.91 0.95
N VAL A 135 -22.33 56.11 -0.12
CA VAL A 135 -22.25 57.38 -0.84
C VAL A 135 -23.59 57.73 -1.48
N LEU A 136 -24.22 56.78 -2.18
CA LEU A 136 -25.54 56.99 -2.79
C LEU A 136 -26.60 57.33 -1.76
N GLN A 137 -26.58 56.67 -0.58
CA GLN A 137 -27.50 56.97 0.51
C GLN A 137 -27.30 58.41 1.00
N LYS A 138 -26.06 58.85 1.24
CA LYS A 138 -25.75 60.24 1.62
C LYS A 138 -26.23 61.25 0.59
N VAL A 139 -26.05 60.98 -0.71
CA VAL A 139 -26.52 61.87 -1.79
C VAL A 139 -28.04 61.93 -1.83
N LYS A 140 -28.73 60.79 -1.65
CA LYS A 140 -30.20 60.77 -1.55
C LYS A 140 -30.66 61.60 -0.37
N ASP A 141 -30.10 61.37 0.81
CA ASP A 141 -30.45 62.08 2.04
C ASP A 141 -30.18 63.60 1.94
N ALA A 142 -29.13 64.02 1.23
CA ALA A 142 -28.84 65.43 0.96
C ALA A 142 -29.86 66.06 0.00
N ARG A 143 -30.25 65.35 -1.08
CA ARG A 143 -31.28 65.82 -2.01
C ARG A 143 -32.66 65.90 -1.39
N THR A 144 -33.02 64.99 -0.47
CA THR A 144 -34.29 65.11 0.26
C THR A 144 -34.30 66.37 1.13
N LYS A 145 -33.16 66.73 1.75
CA LYS A 145 -33.05 67.94 2.57
C LYS A 145 -33.15 69.22 1.74
N GLU A 146 -32.48 69.31 0.58
CA GLU A 146 -32.61 70.48 -0.33
C GLU A 146 -34.04 70.68 -0.86
N ASN A 147 -34.79 69.60 -1.10
CA ASN A 147 -36.18 69.70 -1.57
C ASN A 147 -37.20 70.06 -0.47
N THR A 148 -36.79 70.23 0.79
CA THR A 148 -37.71 70.55 1.90
C THR A 148 -37.78 72.04 2.25
N GLU A 149 -37.03 72.92 1.56
CA GLU A 149 -37.00 74.37 1.85
C GLU A 149 -37.85 75.25 0.90
N VAL A 150 -38.68 74.68 0.02
CA VAL A 150 -39.65 75.47 -0.78
C VAL A 150 -41.07 75.34 -0.19
N PRO A 151 -41.77 76.44 0.15
CA PRO A 151 -43.06 76.38 0.84
C PRO A 151 -44.22 76.00 -0.09
N LYS A 152 -45.16 75.27 0.53
CA LYS A 152 -46.42 74.68 0.01
C LYS A 152 -47.32 75.65 -0.78
N THR A 153 -47.96 75.14 -1.84
CA THR A 153 -49.36 75.48 -2.20
C THR A 153 -50.08 74.35 -2.97
N VAL A 154 -50.90 73.57 -2.22
CA VAL A 154 -52.29 73.07 -2.47
C VAL A 154 -52.68 72.30 -3.78
N PRO A 155 -53.88 71.68 -3.91
CA PRO A 155 -54.05 70.22 -4.02
C PRO A 155 -54.73 69.77 -5.34
N GLN A 156 -54.73 68.47 -5.69
CA GLN A 156 -55.88 67.87 -6.41
C GLN A 156 -55.89 66.33 -6.49
N LYS A 157 -56.98 65.80 -5.90
CA LYS A 157 -57.82 64.64 -6.25
C LYS A 157 -57.45 63.70 -7.41
N SER A 158 -57.45 62.40 -7.03
CA SER A 158 -58.10 61.22 -7.65
C SER A 158 -57.84 60.86 -9.11
N VAL A 159 -57.43 59.60 -9.37
CA VAL A 159 -58.24 58.59 -10.09
C VAL A 159 -57.87 57.17 -9.60
N LYS A 160 -58.91 56.35 -9.39
CA LYS A 160 -58.94 54.90 -9.09
C LYS A 160 -58.46 54.06 -10.28
N GLN A 161 -57.81 52.91 -10.04
CA GLN A 161 -58.26 51.58 -10.50
C GLN A 161 -57.20 50.50 -10.15
N THR A 162 -57.58 49.55 -9.28
CA THR A 162 -57.67 48.07 -9.50
C THR A 162 -56.32 47.39 -9.75
N SER A 163 -55.95 46.25 -9.16
CA SER A 163 -56.65 45.24 -8.37
C SER A 163 -55.60 44.24 -7.90
N SER A 164 -55.83 43.65 -6.72
CA SER A 164 -55.44 42.29 -6.28
C SER A 164 -54.14 41.65 -6.78
N GLY A 165 -53.27 41.27 -5.84
CA GLY A 165 -52.31 40.19 -6.05
C GLY A 165 -51.18 40.18 -5.03
N GLN A 166 -51.44 39.70 -3.82
CA GLN A 166 -50.40 39.07 -3.01
C GLN A 166 -49.95 37.80 -3.73
N VAL A 167 -48.66 37.66 -4.01
CA VAL A 167 -48.00 36.35 -4.09
C VAL A 167 -46.67 36.44 -3.36
N THR A 168 -46.63 35.65 -2.29
CA THR A 168 -45.52 35.34 -1.41
C THR A 168 -44.41 34.56 -2.10
N GLU A 169 -43.23 34.67 -1.51
CA GLU A 169 -42.09 33.75 -1.53
C GLU A 169 -42.27 32.41 -2.26
N GLN A 170 -41.33 32.12 -3.18
CA GLN A 170 -40.55 30.87 -3.29
C GLN A 170 -40.15 30.63 -4.75
N GLU A 171 -38.95 31.03 -5.13
CA GLU A 171 -38.29 30.50 -6.33
C GLU A 171 -36.83 30.21 -6.00
N LYS A 172 -36.61 29.03 -5.42
CA LYS A 172 -35.29 28.41 -5.32
C LYS A 172 -35.47 26.91 -5.37
N VAL A 173 -34.62 26.28 -6.19
CA VAL A 173 -34.36 24.84 -6.31
C VAL A 173 -35.33 24.08 -7.20
N GLU A 174 -34.95 23.87 -8.46
CA GLU A 174 -35.01 22.58 -9.17
C GLU A 174 -34.63 22.77 -10.64
N ASN A 175 -33.35 22.56 -10.99
CA ASN A 175 -33.01 22.06 -12.34
C ASN A 175 -31.57 21.53 -12.45
N ILE A 176 -31.24 20.46 -11.70
CA ILE A 176 -30.10 19.60 -12.04
C ILE A 176 -30.49 18.15 -11.75
N GLN A 177 -31.31 17.57 -12.60
CA GLN A 177 -31.33 16.12 -12.80
C GLN A 177 -32.13 15.86 -14.07
N ASN A 178 -31.46 15.41 -15.15
CA ASN A 178 -31.99 14.58 -16.24
C ASN A 178 -31.18 14.80 -17.52
N ARG A 179 -29.97 14.23 -17.59
CA ARG A 179 -29.40 13.76 -18.87
C ARG A 179 -28.31 12.72 -18.64
N ALA A 180 -28.72 11.54 -18.17
CA ALA A 180 -27.94 10.32 -18.29
C ALA A 180 -28.78 9.31 -19.10
N SER A 181 -28.10 8.54 -19.96
CA SER A 181 -28.61 7.64 -21.03
C SER A 181 -28.85 8.38 -22.36
N LYS A 182 -28.31 8.01 -23.53
CA LYS A 182 -27.91 6.68 -24.03
C LYS A 182 -27.06 6.84 -25.32
N VAL A 183 -25.91 6.14 -25.36
CA VAL A 183 -25.26 5.42 -26.47
C VAL A 183 -25.02 6.14 -27.82
N ASP A 184 -23.75 6.24 -28.25
CA ASP A 184 -23.28 5.50 -29.44
C ASP A 184 -21.75 5.38 -29.55
N LYS A 185 -21.35 4.26 -30.16
CA LYS A 185 -19.98 3.75 -30.36
C LYS A 185 -19.20 4.64 -31.33
N THR A 186 -17.88 4.79 -31.10
CA THR A 186 -16.85 4.57 -32.15
C THR A 186 -15.41 4.67 -31.59
N GLU A 187 -14.66 3.62 -31.89
CA GLU A 187 -13.24 3.60 -32.29
C GLU A 187 -12.11 3.84 -31.28
N VAL A 188 -11.56 2.69 -30.88
CA VAL A 188 -10.15 2.45 -30.56
C VAL A 188 -9.26 2.99 -31.68
N ASN A 189 -8.29 3.83 -31.34
CA ASN A 189 -7.08 3.97 -32.15
C ASN A 189 -5.85 3.89 -31.25
N GLN A 190 -5.13 2.76 -31.41
CA GLN A 190 -3.79 2.56 -30.88
C GLN A 190 -2.82 3.22 -31.85
N ASP A 191 -2.06 4.20 -31.38
CA ASP A 191 -0.80 4.56 -32.04
C ASP A 191 0.34 4.52 -31.05
N LYS A 192 1.20 3.52 -31.28
CA LYS A 192 2.55 3.41 -30.73
C LYS A 192 3.42 4.46 -31.41
N LYS A 193 4.12 5.29 -30.63
CA LYS A 193 5.45 5.77 -31.04
C LYS A 193 6.30 6.07 -29.83
N GLY A 194 7.33 5.25 -29.63
CA GLY A 194 8.38 5.50 -28.66
C GLY A 194 9.29 6.64 -29.12
N THR A 195 9.91 7.32 -28.16
CA THR A 195 11.24 7.90 -28.34
C THR A 195 11.92 8.05 -26.99
N GLU A 196 13.00 7.28 -26.84
CA GLU A 196 14.31 7.65 -26.29
C GLU A 196 14.44 8.48 -24.99
N ASN A 197 15.12 7.82 -24.06
CA ASN A 197 16.00 8.33 -23.00
C ASN A 197 16.51 9.77 -23.14
N LYS A 198 16.38 10.54 -22.05
CA LYS A 198 17.38 11.55 -21.67
C LYS A 198 17.61 11.55 -20.16
N LYS A 199 18.85 11.22 -19.79
CA LYS A 199 19.43 11.27 -18.44
C LYS A 199 19.19 12.64 -17.78
N THR A 200 18.97 12.65 -16.47
CA THR A 200 19.51 13.69 -15.58
C THR A 200 19.65 13.11 -14.18
N ASP A 201 20.92 12.87 -13.83
CA ASP A 201 21.39 12.70 -12.48
C ASP A 201 21.67 14.11 -11.96
N GLU A 202 20.78 14.66 -11.14
CA GLU A 202 21.00 15.92 -10.40
C GLU A 202 20.36 15.84 -9.00
N THR A 203 21.22 15.49 -8.05
CA THR A 203 21.52 16.24 -6.81
C THR A 203 20.37 16.81 -5.95
N LYS A 204 20.43 16.46 -4.66
CA LYS A 204 20.04 17.28 -3.49
C LYS A 204 18.58 17.75 -3.44
N GLY A 205 17.70 16.90 -2.91
CA GLY A 205 16.36 17.28 -2.46
C GLY A 205 16.16 16.90 -0.99
N ASN A 206 15.81 17.91 -0.18
CA ASN A 206 15.32 17.92 1.21
C ASN A 206 15.38 16.64 2.06
N LYS A 207 15.95 16.79 3.26
CA LYS A 207 16.10 15.75 4.30
C LYS A 207 14.78 15.14 4.79
N ASP A 208 13.63 15.71 4.42
CA ASP A 208 12.32 15.35 4.97
C ASP A 208 11.36 14.66 3.98
N ASP A 209 11.71 14.58 2.69
CA ASP A 209 10.88 13.92 1.66
C ASP A 209 11.46 12.57 1.23
N LYS A 210 11.75 11.69 2.21
CA LYS A 210 12.09 10.30 1.87
C LYS A 210 10.82 9.56 1.50
N ASP A 211 10.69 9.22 0.20
CA ASP A 211 9.64 8.34 -0.31
C ASP A 211 9.50 7.12 0.60
N ILE A 212 8.27 6.79 1.01
CA ILE A 212 7.95 5.72 1.98
C ILE A 212 8.61 4.39 1.57
N TRP A 213 8.70 4.14 0.26
CA TRP A 213 9.38 2.97 -0.31
C TRP A 213 10.91 3.00 -0.16
N THR A 214 11.55 4.17 -0.18
CA THR A 214 12.98 4.30 0.14
C THR A 214 13.25 3.97 1.60
N VAL A 215 12.34 4.36 2.50
CA VAL A 215 12.41 4.02 3.93
C VAL A 215 12.19 2.52 4.15
N LEU A 216 11.22 1.93 3.46
CA LEU A 216 10.93 0.49 3.53
C LEU A 216 12.07 -0.37 2.96
N ARG A 217 12.60 -0.04 1.77
CA ARG A 217 13.76 -0.74 1.20
C ARG A 217 14.98 -0.66 2.12
N SER A 218 15.28 0.52 2.68
CA SER A 218 16.40 0.69 3.61
C SER A 218 16.24 -0.10 4.91
N ARG A 219 15.00 -0.37 5.35
CA ARG A 219 14.71 -1.19 6.55
C ARG A 219 14.73 -2.69 6.25
N LEU A 220 14.38 -3.08 5.03
CA LEU A 220 14.42 -4.48 4.58
C LEU A 220 15.86 -4.94 4.34
N THR A 221 16.70 -4.11 3.71
CA THR A 221 18.11 -4.46 3.46
C THR A 221 19.00 -4.36 4.70
N LYS A 222 18.63 -3.55 5.70
CA LYS A 222 19.38 -3.46 6.98
C LYS A 222 19.31 -4.74 7.82
N LYS A 223 18.33 -5.62 7.59
CA LYS A 223 18.25 -6.89 8.31
C LYS A 223 19.23 -7.95 7.78
N GLU A 224 19.85 -7.73 6.63
CA GLU A 224 20.82 -8.68 6.06
C GLU A 224 22.28 -8.41 6.51
N GLU A 225 22.56 -7.26 7.13
CA GLU A 225 23.92 -6.91 7.59
C GLU A 225 24.16 -7.25 9.08
N ASP A 226 23.12 -7.54 9.86
CA ASP A 226 23.23 -7.91 11.30
C ASP A 226 23.37 -9.43 11.54
N GLU A 227 23.51 -10.25 10.48
CA GLU A 227 23.70 -11.72 10.55
C GLU A 227 25.06 -12.21 10.02
N LYS A 228 26.15 -11.46 10.27
CA LYS A 228 27.54 -11.95 10.06
C LYS A 228 28.37 -11.96 11.33
#